data_AF-A0A2N2UYX1-F1
#
_entry.id   AF-A0A2N2UYX1-F1
#
_cell.length_a   1.000
_cell.length_b   1.000
_cell.length_c   1.000
_cell.angle_alpha   90.00
_cell.angle_beta   90.00
_cell.angle_gamma   90.00
#
_symmetry.space_group_name_H-M   'P 1'
#
loop_
_entity.id
_entity.type
_entity.pdbx_description
1 polymer ?
#
loop_
_entity_poly.entity_id
_entity_poly.type
_entity_poly.pdbx_seq_one_letter_code
_entity_poly.pdbx_strand_id
1 'polypeptide(L)'
;MNYDDFFREAEKRQLRLPPPLREAHFQSSLDNEALFHLPLLAMVILTLSKGSSKPQMSELGQLVGECLERTVAGFKGSSQDIGWSANLRIRTVKALTFLERTGLAEVDSRNSAISATSKGREIVKHVRDQEASPLANALLIIERSFENIRAERRIREEV
;
A
#
# COMPACT_ATOMS: atom_id res chain seq x y z
N MET A 1 24.40 56.06 -0.59
CA MET A 1 25.29 54.89 -0.57
C MET A 1 24.95 54.08 -1.80
N ASN A 2 25.89 53.89 -2.73
CA ASN A 2 25.65 53.03 -3.90
C ASN A 2 25.89 51.56 -3.50
N TYR A 3 25.50 50.63 -4.36
CA TYR A 3 25.68 49.20 -4.08
C TYR A 3 27.16 48.84 -3.88
N ASP A 4 28.07 49.46 -4.63
CA ASP A 4 29.51 49.17 -4.56
C ASP A 4 30.13 49.54 -3.21
N ASP A 5 29.68 50.65 -2.61
CA ASP A 5 30.12 51.11 -1.30
C ASP A 5 29.54 50.24 -0.19
N PHE A 6 28.31 49.75 -0.37
CA PHE A 6 27.69 48.79 0.55
C PHE A 6 28.46 47.46 0.57
N PHE A 7 28.78 46.88 -0.61
CA PHE A 7 29.49 45.60 -0.69
C PHE A 7 30.93 45.71 -0.17
N ARG A 8 31.64 46.81 -0.44
CA ARG A 8 32.98 47.06 0.12
C ARG A 8 32.98 47.10 1.64
N GLU A 9 32.04 47.82 2.22
CA GLU A 9 31.95 47.95 3.68
C GLU A 9 31.50 46.62 4.33
N ALA A 10 30.62 45.87 3.66
CA ALA A 10 30.19 44.54 4.09
C ALA A 10 31.32 43.51 4.10
N GLU A 11 32.17 43.52 3.07
CA GLU A 11 33.36 42.66 2.96
C GLU A 11 34.38 43.01 4.05
N LYS A 12 34.64 44.31 4.27
CA LYS A 12 35.54 44.81 5.32
C LYS A 12 35.09 44.39 6.73
N ARG A 13 33.79 44.29 6.95
CA ARG A 13 33.18 43.84 8.21
C ARG A 13 32.97 42.32 8.29
N GLN A 14 33.40 41.57 7.27
CA GLN A 14 33.22 40.12 7.16
C GLN A 14 31.76 39.69 7.36
N LEU A 15 30.81 40.49 6.88
CA LEU A 15 29.39 40.17 6.97
C LEU A 15 29.11 38.92 6.12
N ARG A 16 28.94 37.78 6.79
CA ARG A 16 28.46 36.55 6.17
C ARG A 16 26.95 36.54 6.27
N LEU A 17 26.28 36.46 5.13
CA LEU A 17 24.87 36.06 5.14
C LEU A 17 24.83 34.62 5.67
N PRO A 18 24.00 34.32 6.68
CA PRO A 18 23.77 32.94 7.05
C PRO A 18 23.32 32.18 5.79
N PRO A 19 23.75 30.93 5.59
CA PRO A 19 23.22 30.13 4.51
C PRO A 19 21.69 30.18 4.59
N PRO A 20 20.98 30.27 3.44
CA PRO A 20 19.54 30.19 3.47
C PRO A 20 19.17 28.98 4.32
N LEU A 21 18.24 29.17 5.27
CA LEU A 21 17.72 28.05 6.05
C LEU A 21 17.40 26.98 5.02
N ARG A 22 18.06 25.83 5.12
CA ARG A 22 17.64 24.65 4.37
C ARG A 22 16.19 24.48 4.79
N GLU A 23 15.25 24.89 3.94
CA GLU A 23 13.88 24.46 4.10
C GLU A 23 14.02 22.94 4.14
N ALA A 24 13.83 22.38 5.33
CA ALA A 24 13.58 20.96 5.42
C ALA A 24 12.32 20.81 4.59
N HIS A 25 12.48 20.44 3.33
CA HIS A 25 11.39 19.93 2.54
C HIS A 25 10.93 18.71 3.32
N PHE A 26 9.98 18.94 4.23
CA PHE A 26 9.14 17.90 4.75
C PHE A 26 8.37 17.47 3.53
N GLN A 27 8.97 16.57 2.75
CA GLN A 27 8.18 15.68 1.94
C GLN A 27 7.36 14.97 2.99
N SER A 28 6.14 15.45 3.22
CA SER A 28 5.12 14.65 3.84
C SER A 28 5.03 13.44 2.91
N SER A 29 5.80 12.40 3.22
CA SER A 29 5.43 11.05 2.86
C SER A 29 3.97 10.99 3.22
N LEU A 30 3.10 10.81 2.21
CA LEU A 30 1.68 10.61 2.43
C LEU A 30 1.59 9.70 3.65
N ASP A 31 0.94 10.19 4.72
CA ASP A 31 0.83 9.39 5.94
C ASP A 31 0.20 8.07 5.49
N ASN A 32 0.96 6.98 5.55
CA ASN A 32 0.58 5.70 4.92
C ASN A 32 -0.78 5.22 5.46
N GLU A 33 -1.16 5.73 6.63
CA GLU A 33 -2.48 5.63 7.24
C GLU A 33 -3.64 6.06 6.33
N ALA A 34 -3.46 7.05 5.46
CA ALA A 34 -4.49 7.50 4.52
C ALA A 34 -4.80 6.44 3.45
N LEU A 35 -3.84 5.57 3.14
CA LEU A 35 -4.00 4.50 2.16
C LEU A 35 -4.64 3.24 2.77
N PHE A 36 -4.65 3.09 4.09
CA PHE A 36 -5.33 1.98 4.77
C PHE A 36 -6.82 2.26 4.98
N HIS A 37 -7.51 2.79 3.97
CA HIS A 37 -8.95 2.98 4.04
C HIS A 37 -9.67 1.66 3.75
N LEU A 38 -10.72 1.40 4.53
CA LEU A 38 -11.48 0.14 4.50
C LEU A 38 -11.91 -0.31 3.09
N PRO A 39 -12.41 0.58 2.20
CA PRO A 39 -12.85 0.17 0.87
C PRO A 39 -11.72 -0.41 0.02
N LEU A 40 -10.53 0.19 0.04
CA LEU A 40 -9.39 -0.31 -0.73
C LEU A 40 -8.94 -1.64 -0.18
N LEU A 41 -8.75 -1.76 1.14
CA LEU A 41 -8.35 -3.03 1.77
C LEU A 41 -9.36 -4.14 1.45
N ALA A 42 -10.67 -3.84 1.47
CA ALA A 42 -11.69 -4.80 1.08
C ALA A 42 -11.54 -5.25 -0.38
N MET A 43 -11.27 -4.32 -1.31
CA MET A 43 -11.03 -4.65 -2.72
C MET A 43 -9.74 -5.47 -2.93
N VAL A 44 -8.68 -5.17 -2.18
CA VAL A 44 -7.46 -5.99 -2.18
C VAL A 44 -7.79 -7.40 -1.73
N ILE A 45 -8.42 -7.57 -0.56
CA ILE A 45 -8.77 -8.90 -0.02
C ILE A 45 -9.64 -9.69 -1.02
N LEU A 46 -10.68 -9.07 -1.59
CA LEU A 46 -11.52 -9.75 -2.59
C LEU A 46 -10.72 -10.17 -3.83
N THR A 47 -9.78 -9.33 -4.26
CA THR A 47 -8.89 -9.62 -5.41
C THR A 47 -7.98 -10.82 -5.11
N LEU A 48 -7.41 -10.89 -3.90
CA LEU A 48 -6.58 -12.03 -3.48
C LEU A 48 -7.40 -13.32 -3.32
N SER A 49 -8.66 -13.20 -2.87
CA SER A 49 -9.51 -14.34 -2.53
C SER A 49 -10.38 -14.87 -3.68
N LYS A 50 -10.36 -14.23 -4.87
CA LYS A 50 -11.17 -14.66 -6.03
C LYS A 50 -10.60 -15.88 -6.77
N GLY A 51 -9.28 -16.01 -6.81
CA GLY A 51 -8.57 -17.05 -7.57
C GLY A 51 -8.65 -18.44 -6.94
N SER A 52 -8.06 -19.45 -7.58
CA SER A 52 -7.99 -20.82 -7.04
C SER A 52 -7.12 -20.91 -5.79
N SER A 53 -6.07 -20.10 -5.73
CA SER A 53 -5.14 -20.03 -4.62
C SER A 53 -5.67 -19.05 -3.58
N LYS A 54 -6.12 -19.54 -2.42
CA LYS A 54 -6.78 -18.72 -1.38
C LYS A 54 -5.78 -18.25 -0.30
N PRO A 55 -5.73 -16.96 0.07
CA PRO A 55 -4.88 -16.49 1.16
C PRO A 55 -5.35 -17.06 2.51
N GLN A 56 -4.41 -17.36 3.40
CA GLN A 56 -4.73 -17.78 4.77
C GLN A 56 -4.96 -16.57 5.66
N MET A 57 -5.89 -16.69 6.62
CA MET A 57 -6.19 -15.61 7.58
C MET A 57 -4.95 -15.15 8.37
N SER A 58 -4.07 -16.08 8.73
CA SER A 58 -2.85 -15.81 9.51
C SER A 58 -1.83 -14.93 8.77
N GLU A 59 -1.77 -15.02 7.45
CA GLU A 59 -0.83 -14.28 6.60
C GLU A 59 -1.45 -13.06 5.91
N LEU A 60 -2.77 -12.87 6.02
CA LEU A 60 -3.52 -11.89 5.23
C LEU A 60 -2.95 -10.48 5.34
N GLY A 61 -2.66 -10.01 6.56
CA GLY A 61 -2.11 -8.67 6.78
C GLY A 61 -0.75 -8.46 6.10
N GLN A 62 0.11 -9.48 6.15
CA GLN A 62 1.42 -9.44 5.49
C GLN A 62 1.27 -9.45 3.97
N LEU A 63 0.45 -10.35 3.42
CA LEU A 63 0.21 -10.43 1.98
C LEU A 63 -0.38 -9.14 1.41
N VAL A 64 -1.36 -8.55 2.09
CA VAL A 64 -1.94 -7.26 1.72
C VAL A 64 -0.87 -6.16 1.71
N GLY A 65 -0.02 -6.11 2.74
CA GLY A 65 1.08 -5.15 2.81
C GLY A 65 2.09 -5.31 1.68
N GLU A 66 2.60 -6.52 1.46
CA GLU A 66 3.55 -6.84 0.39
C GLU A 66 2.99 -6.51 -1.00
N CYS A 67 1.70 -6.79 -1.24
CA CYS A 67 1.05 -6.45 -2.51
C CYS A 67 0.90 -4.94 -2.70
N LEU A 68 0.55 -4.19 -1.65
CA LEU A 68 0.42 -2.74 -1.70
C LEU A 68 1.78 -2.06 -1.93
N GLU A 69 2.83 -2.50 -1.24
CA GLU A 69 4.21 -2.03 -1.42
C GLU A 69 4.70 -2.19 -2.86
N ARG A 70 4.41 -3.34 -3.49
CA ARG A 70 4.77 -3.62 -4.88
C ARG A 70 3.97 -2.79 -5.89
N THR A 71 2.79 -2.29 -5.50
CA THR A 71 1.83 -1.64 -6.41
C THR A 71 1.89 -0.11 -6.37
N VAL A 72 2.02 0.50 -5.19
CA VAL A 72 1.95 1.96 -5.04
C VAL A 72 3.35 2.54 -4.85
N ALA A 73 3.79 3.37 -5.80
CA ALA A 73 5.13 3.96 -5.78
C ALA A 73 5.44 4.75 -4.49
N GLY A 74 4.42 5.32 -3.85
CA GLY A 74 4.55 6.06 -2.58
C GLY A 74 5.01 5.21 -1.38
N PHE A 75 4.94 3.88 -1.46
CA PHE A 75 5.34 2.99 -0.38
C PHE A 75 6.80 2.50 -0.47
N LYS A 76 7.47 2.65 -1.62
CA LYS A 76 8.86 2.19 -1.80
C LYS A 76 9.90 2.96 -0.97
N GLY A 77 9.50 4.02 -0.28
CA GLY A 77 10.36 4.85 0.57
C GLY A 77 9.87 4.99 2.01
N SER A 78 8.84 4.26 2.44
CA SER A 78 8.42 4.32 3.84
C SER A 78 9.44 3.62 4.72
N SER A 79 9.92 4.32 5.74
CA SER A 79 10.91 3.85 6.71
C SER A 79 10.46 2.67 7.59
N GLN A 80 9.27 2.12 7.37
CA GLN A 80 8.73 0.96 8.06
C GLN A 80 8.17 -0.02 7.04
N ASP A 81 8.60 -1.28 7.11
CA ASP A 81 8.05 -2.37 6.31
C ASP A 81 6.53 -2.47 6.56
N ILE A 82 5.72 -2.12 5.58
CA ILE A 82 4.26 -1.98 5.69
C ILE A 82 3.62 -3.34 5.97
N GLY A 83 4.20 -4.42 5.46
CA GLY A 83 3.83 -5.80 5.82
C GLY A 83 3.87 -6.09 7.34
N TRP A 84 4.59 -5.28 8.11
CA TRP A 84 4.70 -5.38 9.57
C TRP A 84 3.91 -4.30 10.33
N SER A 85 3.24 -3.38 9.62
CA SER A 85 2.42 -2.34 10.24
C SER A 85 1.26 -2.93 11.04
N ALA A 86 1.27 -2.71 12.36
CA ALA A 86 0.17 -3.12 13.24
C ALA A 86 -1.16 -2.46 12.85
N ASN A 87 -1.12 -1.19 12.42
CA ASN A 87 -2.30 -0.45 11.96
C ASN A 87 -2.89 -1.09 10.69
N LEU A 88 -2.04 -1.44 9.70
CA LEU A 88 -2.50 -2.18 8.52
C LEU A 88 -3.15 -3.50 8.93
N ARG A 89 -2.52 -4.30 9.78
CA ARG A 89 -3.06 -5.60 10.23
C ARG A 89 -4.45 -5.46 10.87
N ILE A 90 -4.60 -4.50 11.78
CA ILE A 90 -5.91 -4.22 12.43
C ILE A 90 -6.96 -3.82 11.38
N ARG A 91 -6.61 -2.94 10.43
CA ARG A 91 -7.55 -2.48 9.41
C ARG A 91 -7.88 -3.56 8.38
N THR A 92 -6.94 -4.43 8.06
CA THR A 92 -7.16 -5.62 7.21
C THR A 92 -8.14 -6.60 7.87
N VAL A 93 -8.03 -6.84 9.19
CA VAL A 93 -9.02 -7.64 9.93
C VAL A 93 -10.39 -6.99 9.91
N LYS A 94 -10.48 -5.67 10.10
CA LYS A 94 -11.74 -4.92 9.99
C LYS A 94 -12.34 -5.04 8.59
N ALA A 95 -11.52 -4.96 7.53
CA ALA A 95 -11.95 -5.12 6.15
C ALA A 95 -12.48 -6.53 5.87
N LEU A 96 -11.77 -7.58 6.34
CA LEU A 96 -12.24 -8.96 6.24
C LEU A 96 -13.57 -9.14 6.96
N THR A 97 -13.69 -8.64 8.20
CA THR A 97 -14.93 -8.72 8.99
C THR A 97 -16.09 -8.03 8.27
N PHE A 98 -15.84 -6.89 7.63
CA PHE A 98 -16.84 -6.21 6.81
C PHE A 98 -17.28 -7.07 5.61
N LEU A 99 -16.34 -7.70 4.89
CA LEU A 99 -16.64 -8.57 3.77
C LEU A 99 -17.43 -9.82 4.18
N GLU A 100 -17.11 -10.42 5.32
CA GLU A 100 -17.87 -11.56 5.86
C GLU A 100 -19.29 -11.15 6.24
N ARG A 101 -19.45 -10.04 6.97
CA ARG A 101 -20.76 -9.52 7.39
C ARG A 101 -21.66 -9.14 6.22
N THR A 102 -21.07 -8.73 5.10
CA THR A 102 -21.80 -8.38 3.87
C THR A 102 -21.98 -9.56 2.91
N GLY A 103 -21.46 -10.75 3.24
CA GLY A 103 -21.54 -11.94 2.41
C GLY A 103 -20.75 -11.86 1.10
N LEU A 104 -19.69 -11.04 1.07
CA LEU A 104 -18.80 -10.84 -0.07
C LEU A 104 -17.57 -11.76 -0.01
N ALA A 105 -17.16 -12.16 1.19
CA ALA A 105 -16.13 -13.17 1.41
C ALA A 105 -16.56 -14.13 2.52
N GLU A 106 -15.92 -15.29 2.57
CA GLU A 106 -16.09 -16.31 3.60
C GLU A 106 -14.72 -16.81 4.07
N VAL A 107 -14.62 -17.11 5.36
CA VAL A 107 -13.45 -17.77 5.96
C VAL A 107 -13.82 -19.22 6.22
N ASP A 108 -13.09 -20.15 5.62
CA ASP A 108 -13.28 -21.58 5.86
C ASP A 108 -12.91 -21.92 7.31
N SER A 109 -13.85 -22.54 8.03
CA SER A 109 -13.71 -22.86 9.45
C SER A 109 -12.69 -23.97 9.74
N ARG A 110 -12.30 -24.77 8.74
CA ARG A 110 -11.38 -25.89 8.89
C ARG A 110 -9.93 -25.50 8.67
N ASN A 111 -9.69 -24.66 7.67
CA ASN A 111 -8.33 -24.30 7.25
C ASN A 111 -8.03 -22.80 7.31
N SER A 112 -9.00 -21.95 7.66
CA SER A 112 -8.87 -20.48 7.70
C SER A 112 -8.54 -19.82 6.34
N ALA A 113 -8.81 -20.51 5.23
CA ALA A 113 -8.65 -19.95 3.90
C ALA A 113 -9.78 -18.97 3.59
N ILE A 114 -9.44 -17.84 2.98
CA ILE A 114 -10.39 -16.78 2.65
C ILE A 114 -10.79 -16.88 1.19
N SER A 115 -12.10 -17.04 0.94
CA SER A 115 -12.66 -17.13 -0.40
C SER A 115 -13.64 -16.00 -0.67
N ALA A 116 -13.56 -15.38 -1.86
CA ALA A 116 -14.60 -14.46 -2.30
C ALA A 116 -15.85 -15.25 -2.70
N THR A 117 -17.04 -14.82 -2.27
CA THR A 117 -18.32 -15.43 -2.65
C THR A 117 -18.65 -15.12 -4.12
N SER A 118 -19.75 -15.67 -4.66
CA SER A 118 -20.22 -15.30 -6.01
C SER A 118 -20.43 -13.79 -6.15
N LYS A 119 -21.07 -13.16 -5.15
CA LYS A 119 -21.28 -11.71 -5.09
C LYS A 119 -19.97 -10.94 -5.01
N GLY A 120 -19.03 -11.37 -4.18
CA GLY A 120 -17.71 -10.73 -4.08
C GLY A 120 -16.92 -10.79 -5.39
N ARG A 121 -16.98 -11.94 -6.09
CA ARG A 121 -16.34 -12.10 -7.40
C ARG A 121 -16.96 -11.20 -8.47
N GLU A 122 -18.28 -11.01 -8.44
CA GLU A 122 -18.98 -10.11 -9.35
C GLU A 122 -18.54 -8.65 -9.16
N ILE A 123 -18.36 -8.19 -7.91
CA ILE A 123 -17.84 -6.84 -7.62
C ILE A 123 -16.43 -6.66 -8.22
N VAL A 124 -15.53 -7.63 -8.00
CA VAL A 124 -14.17 -7.53 -8.56
C VAL A 124 -14.21 -7.54 -10.08
N LYS A 125 -15.07 -8.36 -10.69
CA LYS A 125 -15.27 -8.37 -12.14
C LYS A 125 -15.75 -7.02 -12.64
N HIS A 126 -16.77 -6.44 -12.01
CA HIS A 126 -17.31 -5.13 -12.39
C HIS A 126 -16.24 -4.03 -12.35
N VAL A 127 -15.38 -4.03 -11.33
CA VAL A 127 -14.27 -3.06 -11.24
C VAL A 127 -13.21 -3.31 -12.32
N ARG A 128 -12.93 -4.57 -12.67
CA ARG A 128 -11.97 -4.91 -13.73
C ARG A 128 -12.46 -4.54 -15.13
N ASP A 129 -13.77 -4.64 -15.37
CA ASP A 129 -14.39 -4.34 -16.66
C ASP A 129 -14.44 -2.81 -16.92
N GLN A 130 -14.12 -1.97 -15.92
CA GLN A 130 -13.92 -0.54 -16.07
C GLN A 130 -12.50 -0.25 -16.62
N GLU A 131 -12.28 -0.63 -17.89
CA GLU A 131 -11.03 -0.38 -18.60
C GLU A 131 -10.67 1.12 -18.52
N ALA A 132 -9.46 1.43 -18.03
CA ALA A 132 -8.91 2.77 -17.71
C ALA A 132 -9.14 3.34 -16.29
N SER A 133 -9.78 2.63 -15.36
CA SER A 133 -9.81 3.07 -13.95
C SER A 133 -8.46 2.85 -13.26
N PRO A 134 -7.92 3.84 -12.50
CA PRO A 134 -6.72 3.65 -11.67
C PRO A 134 -6.85 2.48 -10.69
N LEU A 135 -8.07 2.25 -10.17
CA LEU A 135 -8.35 1.12 -9.28
C LEU A 135 -8.24 -0.21 -10.02
N ALA A 136 -8.80 -0.32 -11.23
CA ALA A 136 -8.71 -1.53 -12.04
C ALA A 136 -7.25 -1.91 -12.32
N ASN A 137 -6.42 -0.93 -12.68
CA ASN A 137 -4.98 -1.12 -12.89
C ASN A 137 -4.27 -1.53 -11.60
N ALA A 138 -4.56 -0.88 -10.47
CA ALA A 138 -3.97 -1.24 -9.18
C ALA A 138 -4.32 -2.68 -8.78
N LEU A 139 -5.58 -3.09 -8.92
CA LEU A 139 -6.01 -4.47 -8.60
C LEU A 139 -5.36 -5.52 -9.51
N LEU A 140 -5.12 -5.18 -10.79
CA LEU A 140 -4.38 -6.07 -11.70
C LEU A 140 -2.93 -6.26 -11.26
N ILE A 141 -2.26 -5.20 -10.83
CA ILE A 141 -0.89 -5.27 -10.32
C ILE A 141 -0.83 -6.04 -9.00
N ILE A 142 -1.81 -5.83 -8.11
CA ILE A 142 -1.96 -6.57 -6.86
C ILE A 142 -2.13 -8.07 -7.13
N GLU A 143 -3.01 -8.44 -8.06
CA GLU A 143 -3.24 -9.85 -8.42
C GLU A 143 -1.94 -10.52 -8.91
N ARG A 144 -1.23 -9.88 -9.84
CA ARG A 144 0.06 -10.38 -10.32
C ARG A 144 1.12 -10.45 -9.22
N SER A 145 1.15 -9.44 -8.35
CA SER A 145 2.08 -9.41 -7.22
C SER A 145 1.84 -10.59 -6.27
N PHE A 146 0.58 -10.91 -6.02
CA PHE A 146 0.22 -12.05 -5.19
C PHE A 146 0.63 -13.39 -5.80
N GLU A 147 0.39 -13.59 -7.10
CA GLU A 147 0.83 -14.77 -7.83
C GLU A 147 2.35 -14.92 -7.78
N ASN A 148 3.08 -13.82 -7.97
CA ASN A 148 4.54 -13.80 -7.90
C ASN A 148 5.05 -14.14 -6.49
N ILE A 149 4.50 -13.52 -5.44
CA ILE A 149 4.86 -13.81 -4.03
C ILE A 149 4.69 -15.31 -3.74
N ARG A 150 3.63 -15.94 -4.25
CA ARG A 150 3.40 -17.37 -4.04
C ARG A 150 4.36 -18.24 -4.83
N ALA A 151 4.65 -17.89 -6.08
CA ALA A 151 5.65 -18.59 -6.87
C ALA A 151 7.04 -18.51 -6.21
N GLU A 152 7.43 -17.32 -5.73
CA GLU A 152 8.67 -17.08 -4.99
C GLU A 152 8.76 -17.95 -3.73
N ARG A 153 7.68 -18.05 -2.96
CA ARG A 153 7.63 -18.90 -1.74
C ARG A 153 7.75 -20.39 -2.08
N ARG A 154 7.07 -20.88 -3.11
CA ARG A 154 7.15 -22.29 -3.54
C ARG A 154 8.56 -22.68 -3.97
N ILE A 155 9.19 -21.83 -4.79
CA ILE A 155 10.58 -22.07 -5.25
C ILE A 155 11.54 -22.14 -4.05
N ARG A 156 11.33 -21.31 -3.03
CA ARG A 156 12.17 -21.31 -1.82
C ARG A 156 11.98 -22.57 -0.98
N GLU A 157 10.80 -23.18 -0.98
CA GLU A 157 10.52 -24.43 -0.25
C GLU A 157 11.10 -25.67 -0.96
N GLU A 158 11.40 -25.58 -2.25
CA GLU A 158 11.97 -26.65 -3.07
C GLU A 158 13.51 -26.70 -3.05
N VAL A 159 14.17 -25.67 -2.50
CA VAL A 159 15.65 -25.52 -2.39
C VAL A 159 16.11 -25.78 -0.96
#